data_AF-A0A182DXB8-F1
#
_entry.id   AF-A0A182DXB8-F1
#
_cell.length_a   1.000
_cell.length_b   1.000
_cell.length_c   1.000
_cell.angle_alpha   90.00
_cell.angle_beta   90.00
_cell.angle_gamma   90.00
#
_symmetry.space_group_name_H-M   'P 1'
#
loop_
_entity.id
_entity.type
_entity.pdbx_description
1 polymer ?
#
loop_
_entity_poly.entity_id
_entity_poly.type
_entity_poly.pdbx_seq_one_letter_code
_entity_poly.pdbx_strand_id
1 'polypeptide(L)'
;MLVYNIIQDASHSKPKISSQDQEIKDERMGSVRRIVEGRIQNMVLEASLLEKVDEVDNYLANQDGMIVRERDPRMCHHGIRQKCTHCLPLDPYDEDYLKKKDIKHMSFHAYVRKMTAGHGKGTQLKKPLENIVCSLKPNCPSHKPYPQGICSKCRPPMVTLNRQ
;
A
#
# COMPACT_ATOMS: atom_id res chain seq x y z
N MET A 1 37.55 -10.96 17.96
CA MET A 1 37.89 -12.13 17.12
C MET A 1 37.31 -13.37 17.80
N LEU A 2 36.60 -14.21 17.01
CA LEU A 2 36.07 -15.56 17.32
C LEU A 2 34.87 -15.54 18.29
N VAL A 3 33.71 -16.16 18.05
CA VAL A 3 33.20 -17.16 17.08
C VAL A 3 31.66 -17.11 17.17
N TYR A 4 30.91 -16.86 16.09
CA TYR A 4 30.09 -17.81 15.30
C TYR A 4 29.21 -18.86 16.04
N ASN A 5 27.91 -18.80 15.71
CA ASN A 5 26.89 -19.86 15.61
C ASN A 5 26.41 -20.63 16.85
N ILE A 6 25.10 -20.51 17.16
CA ILE A 6 24.22 -21.66 17.47
C ILE A 6 22.81 -21.38 16.88
N ILE A 7 22.45 -22.17 15.87
CA ILE A 7 21.09 -22.47 15.38
C ILE A 7 20.83 -23.94 15.78
N GLN A 8 19.55 -24.32 15.96
CA GLN A 8 18.94 -25.62 16.33
C GLN A 8 18.54 -25.65 17.81
N ASP A 9 17.27 -25.86 18.17
CA ASP A 9 16.49 -27.07 17.86
C ASP A 9 15.03 -26.86 17.45
N ALA A 10 14.57 -27.85 16.69
CA ALA A 10 13.22 -28.05 16.18
C ALA A 10 12.44 -29.09 17.00
N SER A 11 11.14 -28.88 17.19
CA SER A 11 10.15 -29.94 17.47
C SER A 11 8.75 -29.41 17.11
N HIS A 12 8.22 -29.70 15.92
CA HIS A 12 7.37 -30.86 15.57
C HIS A 12 6.03 -30.97 16.34
N SER A 13 4.95 -30.46 15.73
CA SER A 13 3.62 -31.07 15.85
C SER A 13 2.75 -30.71 14.64
N LYS A 14 2.60 -31.65 13.69
CA LYS A 14 1.61 -31.62 12.60
C LYS A 14 0.31 -32.27 13.09
N PRO A 15 -0.89 -31.71 12.85
CA PRO A 15 -2.13 -32.47 12.88
C PRO A 15 -2.52 -33.01 11.50
N LYS A 16 -3.12 -34.20 11.54
CA LYS A 16 -3.42 -35.14 10.45
C LYS A 16 -4.63 -34.70 9.61
N ILE A 17 -4.56 -34.97 8.31
CA ILE A 17 -5.65 -34.94 7.34
C ILE A 17 -6.25 -36.35 7.25
N SER A 18 -7.57 -36.47 7.37
CA SER A 18 -8.34 -37.69 7.12
C SER A 18 -9.09 -37.58 5.80
N SER A 19 -8.90 -38.59 4.97
CA SER A 19 -9.53 -38.88 3.68
C SER A 19 -10.98 -39.38 3.81
N GLN A 20 -11.83 -39.01 2.83
CA GLN A 20 -13.05 -39.64 2.27
C GLN A 20 -13.89 -38.48 1.68
N ASP A 21 -14.43 -38.43 0.46
CA ASP A 21 -14.58 -39.37 -0.64
C ASP A 21 -15.01 -38.57 -1.92
N GLN A 22 -14.74 -39.19 -3.08
CA GLN A 22 -15.49 -39.15 -4.35
C GLN A 22 -15.31 -38.00 -5.38
N GLU A 23 -14.84 -38.46 -6.55
CA GLU A 23 -14.88 -37.85 -7.90
C GLU A 23 -16.31 -37.48 -8.34
N ILE A 24 -16.45 -36.53 -9.29
CA ILE A 24 -17.25 -36.68 -10.54
C ILE A 24 -17.24 -35.39 -11.41
N LYS A 25 -16.69 -35.57 -12.62
CA LYS A 25 -17.04 -35.06 -13.97
C LYS A 25 -16.92 -33.57 -14.35
N ASP A 26 -15.95 -33.35 -15.24
CA ASP A 26 -15.93 -32.38 -16.33
C ASP A 26 -17.21 -32.44 -17.18
N GLU A 27 -17.88 -31.29 -17.39
CA GLU A 27 -18.66 -31.01 -18.60
C GLU A 27 -18.54 -29.52 -18.99
N ARG A 28 -18.03 -29.29 -20.20
CA ARG A 28 -18.13 -28.02 -20.92
C ARG A 28 -19.59 -27.81 -21.34
N MET A 29 -20.06 -26.56 -21.33
CA MET A 29 -20.56 -25.83 -22.51
C MET A 29 -21.34 -24.57 -22.07
N GLY A 30 -21.11 -23.49 -22.82
CA GLY A 30 -21.52 -22.15 -22.44
C GLY A 30 -22.99 -21.81 -22.66
N SER A 31 -23.37 -20.60 -22.24
CA SER A 31 -24.49 -19.89 -22.86
C SER A 31 -24.32 -18.37 -22.69
N VAL A 32 -24.34 -17.72 -23.84
CA VAL A 32 -24.42 -16.29 -24.12
C VAL A 32 -25.62 -15.63 -23.44
N ARG A 33 -25.50 -14.33 -23.11
CA ARG A 33 -26.51 -13.23 -23.07
C ARG A 33 -26.24 -12.34 -21.84
N ARG A 34 -26.26 -10.99 -21.87
CA ARG A 34 -26.72 -9.97 -22.81
C ARG A 34 -25.98 -8.66 -22.49
N ILE A 35 -25.88 -7.81 -23.51
CA ILE A 35 -25.47 -6.40 -23.46
C ILE A 35 -26.50 -5.60 -22.64
N VAL A 36 -26.04 -4.81 -21.68
CA VAL A 36 -26.59 -3.47 -21.37
C VAL A 36 -25.58 -2.61 -20.61
N GLU A 37 -25.41 -1.40 -21.14
CA GLU A 37 -25.12 -0.13 -20.44
C GLU A 37 -23.69 0.18 -19.97
N GLY A 38 -22.98 0.91 -20.85
CA GLY A 38 -22.31 2.16 -20.54
C GLY A 38 -21.59 2.28 -19.20
N ARG A 39 -20.40 1.67 -19.09
CA ARG A 39 -19.41 2.05 -18.07
C ARG A 39 -18.25 2.76 -18.75
N ILE A 40 -18.03 4.01 -18.36
CA ILE A 40 -16.72 4.66 -18.48
C ILE A 40 -15.76 3.78 -17.68
N GLN A 41 -15.00 2.94 -18.36
CA GLN A 41 -13.90 2.19 -17.74
C GLN A 41 -12.82 3.20 -17.40
N ASN A 42 -12.84 3.68 -16.16
CA ASN A 42 -11.70 4.33 -15.54
C ASN A 42 -10.51 3.35 -15.67
N MET A 43 -9.52 3.70 -16.50
CA MET A 43 -8.22 3.02 -16.57
C MET A 43 -7.38 3.30 -15.32
N VAL A 44 -7.95 3.02 -14.15
CA VAL A 44 -7.13 2.70 -12.98
C VAL A 44 -6.91 1.21 -13.10
N LEU A 45 -5.71 0.80 -13.48
CA LEU A 45 -5.25 -0.57 -13.27
C LEU A 45 -5.36 -0.80 -11.75
N GLU A 46 -6.51 -1.34 -11.33
CA GLU A 46 -6.64 -1.91 -10.00
C GLU A 46 -5.56 -2.97 -9.91
N ALA A 47 -4.65 -2.82 -8.94
CA ALA A 47 -3.85 -3.94 -8.47
C ALA A 47 -4.84 -5.09 -8.32
N SER A 48 -4.64 -6.14 -9.11
CA SER A 48 -5.67 -7.15 -9.27
C SER A 48 -6.01 -7.65 -7.87
N LEU A 49 -7.29 -7.65 -7.49
CA LEU A 49 -7.73 -8.16 -6.18
C LEU A 49 -7.35 -9.64 -5.95
N LEU A 50 -6.70 -10.25 -6.94
CA LEU A 50 -6.18 -11.62 -6.99
C LEU A 50 -4.68 -11.70 -6.67
N GLU A 51 -3.97 -10.58 -6.58
CA GLU A 51 -2.54 -10.57 -6.27
C GLU A 51 -2.33 -10.71 -4.76
N LYS A 52 -1.77 -11.84 -4.34
CA LYS A 52 -1.43 -12.09 -2.93
C LYS A 52 -0.32 -11.13 -2.53
N VAL A 53 -0.63 -10.22 -1.63
CA VAL A 53 0.34 -9.32 -0.98
C VAL A 53 1.37 -10.17 -0.21
N ASP A 54 2.64 -9.74 -0.24
CA ASP A 54 3.72 -10.44 0.46
C ASP A 54 3.45 -10.52 1.98
N GLU A 55 3.93 -11.58 2.62
CA GLU A 55 3.78 -11.82 4.04
C GLU A 55 4.45 -10.71 4.87
N VAL A 56 5.57 -10.16 4.38
CA VAL A 56 6.26 -9.02 5.00
C VAL A 56 5.40 -7.76 4.97
N ASP A 57 4.77 -7.47 3.84
CA ASP A 57 3.91 -6.28 3.69
C ASP A 57 2.68 -6.38 4.59
N ASN A 58 2.09 -7.57 4.72
CA ASN A 58 1.01 -7.83 5.66
C ASN A 58 1.45 -7.61 7.11
N TYR A 59 2.64 -8.09 7.48
CA TYR A 59 3.20 -7.86 8.82
C TYR A 59 3.41 -6.37 9.10
N LEU A 60 4.01 -5.64 8.16
CA LEU A 60 4.31 -4.20 8.28
C LEU A 60 3.05 -3.32 8.25
N ALA A 61 2.01 -3.72 7.52
CA ALA A 61 0.72 -3.03 7.50
C ALA A 61 0.04 -3.05 8.88
N ASN A 62 0.23 -4.12 9.65
CA ASN A 62 -0.38 -4.29 10.97
C ASN A 62 0.35 -3.56 12.11
N GLN A 63 1.56 -3.04 11.88
CA GLN A 63 2.30 -2.28 12.89
C GLN A 63 1.82 -0.81 12.94
N ASP A 64 1.91 -0.15 14.09
CA ASP A 64 1.58 1.28 14.19
C ASP A 64 2.67 2.17 13.55
N GLY A 65 3.94 1.79 13.73
CA GLY A 65 5.11 2.53 13.28
C GLY A 65 5.41 3.77 14.13
N MET A 66 4.79 3.92 15.30
CA MET A 66 4.96 5.11 16.12
C MET A 66 6.34 5.13 16.78
N ILE A 67 7.00 6.29 16.75
CA ILE A 67 8.32 6.46 17.35
C ILE A 67 8.13 6.88 18.80
N VAL A 68 8.37 5.95 19.72
CA VAL A 68 8.26 6.19 21.16
C VAL A 68 9.38 7.13 21.62
N ARG A 69 9.02 8.19 22.35
CA ARG A 69 9.94 9.13 22.97
C ARG A 69 10.00 8.93 24.48
N GLU A 70 11.19 9.11 25.04
CA GLU A 70 11.40 9.16 26.48
C GLU A 70 10.98 10.52 27.06
N ARG A 71 10.75 10.55 28.38
CA ARG A 71 10.45 11.79 29.09
C ARG A 71 11.71 12.64 29.21
N ASP A 72 11.65 13.87 28.71
CA ASP A 72 12.70 14.87 28.94
C ASP A 72 12.57 15.47 30.35
N PRO A 73 13.56 15.30 31.26
CA PRO A 73 13.49 15.83 32.62
C PRO A 73 13.39 17.35 32.70
N ARG A 74 13.90 18.08 31.68
CA ARG A 74 13.94 19.55 31.67
C ARG A 74 12.68 20.16 31.09
N MET A 75 12.10 19.52 30.07
CA MET A 75 10.94 20.06 29.33
C MET A 75 9.60 19.45 29.76
N CYS A 76 9.60 18.27 30.40
CA CYS A 76 8.36 17.58 30.78
C CYS A 76 7.92 17.89 32.22
N HIS A 77 7.02 18.87 32.36
CA HIS A 77 6.40 19.25 33.64
C HIS A 77 5.10 18.49 33.92
N HIS A 78 5.13 17.16 33.90
CA HIS A 78 3.97 16.31 34.18
C HIS A 78 4.36 15.04 34.94
N GLY A 79 3.38 14.38 35.56
CA GLY A 79 3.58 13.09 36.25
C GLY A 79 3.96 11.95 35.29
N ILE A 80 4.42 10.82 35.85
CA ILE A 80 4.99 9.68 35.10
C ILE A 80 4.02 9.08 34.06
N ARG A 81 2.71 9.07 34.36
CA ARG A 81 1.68 8.49 33.49
C ARG A 81 1.13 9.46 32.44
N GLN A 82 1.46 10.74 32.55
CA GLN A 82 0.98 11.77 31.62
C GLN A 82 1.97 11.92 30.47
N LYS A 83 1.49 12.44 29.34
CA LYS A 83 2.33 12.78 28.18
C LYS A 83 2.09 14.23 27.77
N CYS A 84 3.13 14.90 27.30
CA CYS A 84 3.07 16.24 26.72
C CYS A 84 3.66 16.23 25.30
N THR A 85 3.68 17.38 24.65
CA THR A 85 4.24 17.58 23.30
C THR A 85 5.72 17.17 23.18
N HIS A 86 6.47 17.13 24.28
CA HIS A 86 7.88 16.74 24.29
C HIS A 86 8.12 15.23 24.42
N CYS A 87 7.14 14.45 24.88
CA CYS A 87 7.28 13.00 25.10
C CYS A 87 6.16 12.15 24.46
N LEU A 88 5.19 12.78 23.79
CA LEU A 88 4.21 12.06 22.97
C LEU A 88 4.93 11.31 21.84
N PRO A 89 4.55 10.07 21.49
CA PRO A 89 5.12 9.39 20.33
C PRO A 89 5.00 10.24 19.07
N LEU A 90 6.01 10.16 18.19
CA LEU A 90 6.02 10.83 16.91
C LEU A 90 5.50 9.89 15.81
N ASP A 91 4.93 10.49 14.77
CA ASP A 91 4.54 9.76 13.57
C ASP A 91 5.78 9.24 12.83
N PRO A 92 5.69 8.09 12.13
CA PRO A 92 6.80 7.54 11.35
C PRO A 92 7.27 8.43 10.19
N TYR A 93 6.49 9.45 9.81
CA TYR A 93 6.75 10.38 8.73
C TYR A 93 7.12 11.79 9.21
N ASP A 94 7.47 11.94 10.49
CA ASP A 94 7.93 13.20 11.08
C ASP A 94 9.25 13.68 10.44
N GLU A 95 9.24 14.84 9.80
CA GLU A 95 10.35 15.32 8.98
C GLU A 95 11.58 15.69 9.84
N ASP A 96 11.36 16.22 11.04
CA ASP A 96 12.43 16.59 11.97
C ASP A 96 13.16 15.36 12.51
N TYR A 97 12.42 14.30 12.85
CA TYR A 97 12.99 13.03 13.27
C TYR A 97 13.82 12.38 12.16
N LEU A 98 13.27 12.29 10.95
CA LEU A 98 13.95 11.70 9.80
C LEU A 98 15.26 12.44 9.50
N LYS A 99 15.22 13.79 9.50
CA LYS A 99 16.41 14.62 9.31
C LYS A 99 17.45 14.42 10.41
N LYS A 100 17.04 14.37 11.68
CA LYS A 100 17.94 14.15 12.81
C LYS A 100 18.63 12.78 12.79
N LYS A 101 17.99 11.78 12.20
CA LYS A 101 18.51 10.42 12.05
C LYS A 101 19.21 10.17 10.70
N ASP A 102 19.40 11.21 9.90
CA ASP A 102 19.98 11.14 8.55
C ASP A 102 19.24 10.17 7.61
N ILE A 103 17.92 10.04 7.80
CA ILE A 103 17.05 9.23 6.94
C ILE A 103 16.58 10.10 5.77
N LYS A 104 17.07 9.78 4.57
CA LYS A 104 16.84 10.58 3.36
C LYS A 104 15.42 10.48 2.81
N HIS A 105 14.81 9.30 2.91
CA HIS A 105 13.47 9.00 2.42
C HIS A 105 12.71 8.23 3.47
N MET A 106 11.44 8.56 3.67
CA MET A 106 10.56 7.77 4.53
C MET A 106 10.30 6.40 3.89
N SER A 107 9.97 5.40 4.70
CA SER A 107 9.55 4.10 4.17
C SER A 107 8.21 4.22 3.44
N PHE A 108 7.98 3.34 2.48
CA PHE A 108 6.72 3.30 1.73
C PHE A 108 5.50 3.19 2.66
N HIS A 109 5.58 2.33 3.67
CA HIS A 109 4.54 2.16 4.68
C HIS A 109 4.29 3.43 5.53
N ALA A 110 5.32 4.22 5.83
CA ALA A 110 5.15 5.53 6.49
C ALA A 110 4.47 6.54 5.55
N TYR A 111 4.82 6.53 4.26
CA TYR A 111 4.17 7.36 3.24
C TYR A 111 2.68 7.04 3.09
N VAL A 112 2.32 5.75 3.00
CA VAL A 112 0.91 5.32 2.96
C VAL A 112 0.16 5.82 4.20
N ARG A 113 0.76 5.68 5.39
CA ARG A 113 0.16 6.21 6.64
C ARG A 113 -0.05 7.72 6.57
N LYS A 114 0.92 8.49 6.09
CA LYS A 114 0.83 9.95 5.89
C LYS A 114 -0.37 10.32 5.00
N MET A 115 -0.56 9.58 3.90
CA MET A 115 -1.68 9.80 2.97
C MET A 115 -3.04 9.45 3.60
N THR A 116 -3.09 8.46 4.49
CA THR A 116 -4.34 8.00 5.12
C THR A 116 -4.66 8.66 6.47
N ALA A 117 -3.71 9.32 7.13
CA ALA A 117 -3.84 9.82 8.51
C ALA A 117 -5.01 10.78 8.75
N GLY A 118 -5.43 11.54 7.73
CA GLY A 118 -6.57 12.46 7.80
C GLY A 118 -7.95 11.82 7.64
N HIS A 119 -8.02 10.54 7.29
CA HIS A 119 -9.27 9.84 7.03
C HIS A 119 -9.63 8.99 8.25
N GLY A 120 -10.78 9.25 8.88
CA GLY A 120 -11.25 8.48 10.02
C GLY A 120 -11.40 6.99 9.66
N LYS A 121 -11.31 6.11 10.66
CA LYS A 121 -11.36 4.64 10.50
C LYS A 121 -12.61 4.10 9.76
N GLY A 122 -13.62 4.94 9.50
CA GLY A 122 -14.82 4.62 8.74
C GLY A 122 -14.93 5.28 7.35
N THR A 123 -14.12 6.29 7.03
CA THR A 123 -14.06 6.87 5.69
C THR A 123 -12.92 6.20 4.94
N GLN A 124 -13.25 5.07 4.28
CA GLN A 124 -12.31 4.38 3.41
C GLN A 124 -11.89 5.31 2.27
N LEU A 125 -10.68 5.87 2.33
CA LEU A 125 -10.05 6.46 1.15
C LEU A 125 -9.78 5.30 0.20
N LYS A 126 -10.70 5.09 -0.76
CA LYS A 126 -10.73 3.86 -1.56
C LYS A 126 -9.43 3.59 -2.33
N LYS A 127 -8.60 4.62 -2.58
CA LYS A 127 -7.33 4.53 -3.33
C LYS A 127 -6.34 5.60 -2.86
N PRO A 128 -5.55 5.37 -1.79
CA PRO A 128 -4.54 6.34 -1.33
C PRO A 128 -3.35 6.48 -2.29
N LEU A 129 -3.17 5.53 -3.21
CA LEU A 129 -2.05 5.45 -4.13
C LEU A 129 -2.55 5.35 -5.57
N GLU A 130 -1.97 6.16 -6.45
CA GLU A 130 -2.26 6.16 -7.88
C GLU A 130 -0.96 6.08 -8.68
N ASN A 131 -0.94 5.21 -9.68
CA ASN A 131 0.18 5.14 -10.62
C ASN A 131 0.01 6.23 -11.68
N ILE A 132 1.06 7.03 -11.89
CA ILE A 132 1.07 8.05 -12.94
C ILE A 132 1.24 7.34 -14.30
N VAL A 133 0.27 7.52 -15.20
CA VAL A 133 0.29 6.97 -16.55
C VAL A 133 0.56 8.10 -17.56
N CYS A 134 1.78 8.10 -18.12
CA CYS A 134 2.22 9.08 -19.12
C CYS A 134 2.07 8.59 -20.57
N SER A 135 1.12 7.70 -20.85
CA SER A 135 0.86 7.18 -22.19
C SER A 135 -0.28 7.92 -22.89
N LEU A 136 -0.22 8.00 -24.21
CA LEU A 136 -1.32 8.47 -25.03
C LEU A 136 -2.50 7.48 -24.95
N LYS A 137 -3.74 7.98 -24.92
CA LYS A 137 -4.94 7.12 -24.93
C LYS A 137 -5.21 6.64 -26.37
N PRO A 138 -5.12 5.33 -26.67
CA PRO A 138 -5.04 4.86 -28.05
C PRO A 138 -6.36 4.91 -28.87
N ASN A 139 -7.52 5.15 -28.24
CA ASN A 139 -8.83 5.07 -28.92
C ASN A 139 -9.69 6.31 -28.64
N CYS A 140 -9.27 7.47 -29.15
CA CYS A 140 -10.00 8.72 -29.00
C CYS A 140 -11.07 8.88 -30.09
N PRO A 141 -12.37 9.05 -29.76
CA PRO A 141 -13.42 9.15 -30.79
C PRO A 141 -13.43 10.49 -31.54
N SER A 142 -12.72 11.50 -31.04
CA SER A 142 -12.78 12.87 -31.57
C SER A 142 -11.73 13.20 -32.63
N HIS A 143 -10.85 12.27 -32.98
CA HIS A 143 -9.81 12.48 -33.99
C HIS A 143 -9.40 11.16 -34.64
N LYS A 144 -8.71 11.24 -35.80
CA LYS A 144 -8.05 10.09 -36.41
C LYS A 144 -7.02 9.49 -35.44
N PRO A 145 -6.75 8.17 -35.49
CA PRO A 145 -5.74 7.57 -34.63
C PRO A 145 -4.39 8.29 -34.75
N TYR A 146 -3.62 8.28 -33.67
CA TYR A 146 -2.26 8.79 -33.68
C TYR A 146 -1.42 7.97 -34.70
N PRO A 147 -0.53 8.58 -35.51
CA PRO A 147 -0.04 9.97 -35.45
C PRO A 147 -0.87 11.03 -36.19
N GLN A 148 -1.96 10.66 -36.87
CA GLN A 148 -2.71 11.59 -37.74
C GLN A 148 -3.62 12.58 -36.99
N GLY A 149 -3.80 12.41 -35.67
CA GLY A 149 -4.55 13.35 -34.84
C GLY A 149 -4.30 13.17 -33.35
N ILE A 150 -4.41 14.27 -32.60
CA ILE A 150 -4.33 14.29 -31.13
C ILE A 150 -5.19 15.43 -30.58
N CYS A 151 -5.82 15.22 -29.42
CA CYS A 151 -6.54 16.27 -28.70
C CYS A 151 -6.08 16.38 -27.24
N SER A 152 -6.53 17.43 -26.54
CA SER A 152 -6.23 17.65 -25.12
C SER A 152 -6.73 16.54 -24.19
N LYS A 153 -7.74 15.76 -24.59
CA LYS A 153 -8.28 14.65 -23.79
C LYS A 153 -7.46 13.36 -23.89
N CYS A 154 -6.71 13.21 -24.98
CA CYS A 154 -6.02 11.98 -25.35
C CYS A 154 -4.49 12.13 -25.29
N ARG A 155 -3.98 13.37 -25.28
CA ARG A 155 -2.57 13.64 -24.93
C ARG A 155 -2.26 13.22 -23.48
N PRO A 156 -1.02 12.77 -23.18
CA PRO A 156 -0.58 12.51 -21.83
C PRO A 156 -0.74 13.75 -20.92
N PRO A 157 -0.99 13.56 -19.62
CA PRO A 157 -1.02 14.67 -18.67
C PRO A 157 0.36 15.34 -18.61
N MET A 158 0.37 16.66 -18.39
CA MET A 158 1.60 17.36 -18.03
C MET A 158 1.93 16.98 -16.58
N VAL A 159 3.12 16.45 -16.35
CA VAL A 159 3.57 16.00 -15.02
C VAL A 159 4.74 16.85 -14.57
N THR A 160 4.70 17.33 -13.34
CA THR A 160 5.84 17.94 -12.66
C THR A 160 6.61 16.87 -11.91
N LEU A 161 7.91 16.75 -12.19
CA LEU A 161 8.77 15.81 -11.50
C LEU A 161 9.21 16.40 -10.15
N ASN A 162 8.64 15.85 -9.08
CA ASN A 162 9.08 16.12 -7.72
C ASN A 162 10.08 15.06 -7.28
N ARG A 163 10.97 15.41 -6.34
CA ARG A 163 11.84 14.42 -5.69
C ARG A 163 10.98 13.48 -4.84
N GLN A 164 11.10 12.17 -5.08
CA GLN A 164 10.56 11.12 -4.22
C GLN A 164 11.41 10.95 -2.96
#